data_AF-A0A2I1HRV0-F1
#
_entry.id   AF-A0A2I1HRV0-F1
#
_cell.length_a   1.000
_cell.length_b   1.000
_cell.length_c   1.000
_cell.angle_alpha   90.00
_cell.angle_beta   90.00
_cell.angle_gamma   90.00
#
_symmetry.space_group_name_H-M   'P 1'
#
loop_
_entity.id
_entity.type
_entity.pdbx_description
1 polymer ?
#
loop_
_entity_poly.entity_id
_entity_poly.type
_entity_poly.pdbx_seq_one_letter_code
_entity_poly.pdbx_strand_id
1 'polypeptide(L)'
;MHMLSFHDNCISLFSDLTPLSNQFLLEFSALDCWDFTTPSLSCLWLTRGLLPVDLIRYLQQLFSRKKIFEILSLLLLDFQEHLYWDIWMPRNVFFHLWLDSQKRVPRNTRSPIPFLFSIPSPSTSGSSLATVSQDS
;
A
#
# COMPACT_ATOMS: atom_id res chain seq x y z
N MET A 1 3.35 1.32 -12.49
CA MET A 1 4.34 0.75 -13.43
C MET A 1 5.53 0.10 -12.72
N HIS A 2 5.91 0.56 -11.52
CA HIS A 2 7.09 0.06 -10.77
C HIS A 2 7.07 -1.43 -10.43
N MET A 3 5.90 -2.03 -10.19
CA MET A 3 5.89 -3.46 -9.86
C MET A 3 6.23 -4.34 -11.05
N LEU A 4 5.67 -4.05 -12.22
CA LEU A 4 6.01 -4.78 -13.45
C LEU A 4 7.50 -4.64 -13.72
N SER A 5 8.07 -3.45 -13.54
CA SER A 5 9.52 -3.27 -13.64
C SER A 5 10.30 -4.08 -12.61
N PHE A 6 9.87 -4.15 -11.35
CA PHE A 6 10.53 -4.96 -10.32
C PHE A 6 10.47 -6.46 -10.65
N HIS A 7 9.31 -6.94 -11.10
CA HIS A 7 9.12 -8.31 -11.58
C HIS A 7 10.03 -8.65 -12.77
N ASP A 8 10.04 -7.79 -13.79
CA ASP A 8 10.84 -8.00 -15.01
C ASP A 8 12.35 -7.92 -14.71
N ASN A 9 12.76 -7.02 -13.81
CA ASN A 9 14.14 -6.94 -13.33
C ASN A 9 14.55 -8.20 -12.55
N CYS A 10 13.64 -8.79 -11.76
CA CYS A 10 13.89 -10.09 -11.12
C CYS A 10 14.16 -11.16 -12.19
N ILE A 11 13.28 -11.26 -13.19
CA ILE A 11 13.44 -12.23 -14.29
C ILE A 11 14.76 -12.03 -15.02
N SER A 12 15.10 -10.78 -15.38
CA SER A 12 16.34 -10.45 -16.07
C SER A 12 17.56 -10.90 -15.27
N LEU A 13 17.68 -10.44 -14.01
CA LEU A 13 18.86 -10.74 -13.19
C LEU A 13 19.01 -12.22 -12.88
N PHE A 14 17.91 -12.96 -12.64
CA PHE A 14 18.01 -14.41 -12.43
C PHE A 14 18.31 -15.18 -13.71
N SER A 15 17.78 -14.73 -14.87
CA SER A 15 18.06 -15.35 -16.17
C SER A 15 19.52 -15.17 -16.59
N ASP A 16 20.13 -14.02 -16.26
CA ASP A 16 21.55 -13.75 -16.52
C ASP A 16 22.47 -14.71 -15.74
N LEU A 17 22.01 -15.21 -14.60
CA LEU A 17 22.77 -16.18 -13.80
C LEU A 17 22.62 -17.61 -14.31
N THR A 18 21.42 -17.99 -14.71
CA THR A 18 21.09 -19.35 -15.14
C THR A 18 19.86 -19.29 -16.04
N PRO A 19 19.88 -19.94 -17.21
CA PRO A 19 18.72 -19.97 -18.10
C PRO A 19 17.48 -20.53 -17.39
N LEU A 20 16.44 -19.71 -17.29
CA LEU A 20 15.17 -20.12 -16.67
C LEU A 20 14.30 -20.82 -17.71
N SER A 21 13.65 -21.92 -17.31
CA SER A 21 12.70 -22.61 -18.19
C SER A 21 11.39 -21.81 -18.30
N ASN A 22 10.67 -21.99 -19.41
CA ASN A 22 9.35 -21.34 -19.59
C ASN A 22 8.36 -21.73 -18.47
N GLN A 23 8.42 -22.98 -17.99
CA GLN A 23 7.59 -23.43 -16.88
C GLN A 23 7.93 -22.68 -15.59
N PHE A 24 9.23 -22.49 -15.31
CA PHE A 24 9.67 -21.73 -14.14
C PHE A 24 9.19 -20.29 -14.20
N LEU A 25 9.31 -19.63 -15.36
CA LEU A 25 8.84 -18.26 -15.55
C LEU A 25 7.32 -18.14 -15.37
N LEU A 26 6.55 -19.11 -15.88
CA LEU A 26 5.09 -19.12 -15.76
C LEU A 26 4.65 -19.22 -14.30
N GLU A 27 5.22 -20.18 -13.55
CA GLU A 27 4.92 -20.37 -12.13
C GLU A 27 5.46 -19.22 -11.27
N PHE A 28 6.63 -18.69 -11.58
CA PHE A 28 7.17 -17.48 -10.95
C PHE A 28 6.19 -16.32 -11.09
N SER A 29 5.70 -16.06 -12.30
CA SER A 29 4.76 -14.96 -12.59
C SER A 29 3.38 -15.20 -11.97
N ALA A 30 3.04 -16.46 -11.66
CA ALA A 30 1.82 -16.83 -10.98
C ALA A 30 1.88 -16.68 -9.45
N LEU A 31 3.03 -16.32 -8.88
CA LEU A 31 3.13 -16.07 -7.44
C LEU A 31 2.23 -14.89 -7.03
N ASP A 32 1.52 -15.09 -5.93
CA ASP A 32 0.56 -14.14 -5.37
C ASP A 32 1.14 -12.75 -5.05
N CYS A 33 2.47 -12.66 -4.85
CA CYS A 33 3.13 -11.38 -4.60
C CYS A 33 3.16 -10.42 -5.80
N TRP A 34 2.79 -10.90 -6.99
CA TRP A 34 2.74 -10.11 -8.22
C TRP A 34 1.36 -9.53 -8.57
N ASP A 35 0.30 -9.86 -7.83
CA ASP A 35 -1.04 -9.29 -8.08
C ASP A 35 -1.21 -7.94 -7.39
N PHE A 36 -1.41 -6.89 -8.20
CA PHE A 36 -1.63 -5.50 -7.76
C PHE A 36 -3.03 -5.00 -8.08
N THR A 37 -3.82 -5.79 -8.80
CA THR A 37 -5.22 -5.45 -9.08
C THR A 37 -6.05 -5.64 -7.83
N THR A 38 -5.81 -6.76 -7.13
CA THR A 38 -6.35 -7.06 -5.81
C THR A 38 -5.16 -7.39 -4.90
N PRO A 39 -4.49 -6.37 -4.33
CA PRO A 39 -3.21 -6.55 -3.70
C PRO A 39 -3.28 -7.55 -2.55
N SER A 40 -2.61 -8.67 -2.75
CA SER A 40 -2.47 -9.70 -1.74
C SER A 40 -1.60 -9.22 -0.57
N LEU A 41 -1.62 -9.95 0.54
CA LEU A 41 -0.74 -9.66 1.67
C LEU A 41 0.73 -9.73 1.26
N SER A 42 1.07 -10.69 0.40
CA SER A 42 2.42 -10.88 -0.14
C SER A 42 2.87 -9.69 -0.99
N CYS A 43 1.97 -9.15 -1.82
CA CYS A 43 2.20 -7.90 -2.57
C CYS A 43 2.46 -6.73 -1.61
N LEU A 44 1.63 -6.58 -0.57
CA LEU A 44 1.76 -5.49 0.41
C LEU A 44 3.07 -5.57 1.21
N TRP A 45 3.63 -6.75 1.40
CA TRP A 45 4.96 -6.93 2.00
C TRP A 45 6.06 -6.35 1.13
N LEU A 46 6.02 -6.56 -0.19
CA LEU A 46 7.02 -5.98 -1.10
C LEU A 46 7.02 -4.45 -1.04
N THR A 47 5.86 -3.82 -0.98
CA THR A 47 5.77 -2.34 -0.81
C THR A 47 6.35 -1.84 0.51
N ARG A 48 6.50 -2.73 1.51
CA ARG A 48 7.10 -2.43 2.82
C ARG A 48 8.56 -2.88 2.94
N GLY A 49 9.16 -3.37 1.86
CA GLY A 49 10.55 -3.86 1.88
C GLY A 49 10.70 -5.22 2.54
N LEU A 50 9.62 -5.99 2.61
CA LEU A 50 9.62 -7.35 3.12
C LEU A 50 9.56 -8.34 1.96
N LEU A 51 10.35 -9.42 2.07
CA LEU A 51 10.42 -10.46 1.04
C LEU A 51 9.40 -11.56 1.32
N PRO A 52 8.44 -11.83 0.40
CA PRO A 52 7.46 -12.89 0.58
C PRO A 52 8.11 -14.27 0.68
N VAL A 53 7.65 -15.08 1.63
CA VAL A 53 8.23 -16.41 1.87
C VAL A 53 8.10 -17.32 0.65
N ASP A 54 6.97 -17.24 -0.06
CA ASP A 54 6.72 -18.07 -1.24
C ASP A 54 7.67 -17.75 -2.40
N LEU A 55 7.97 -16.46 -2.61
CA LEU A 55 8.97 -16.00 -3.56
C LEU A 55 10.37 -16.56 -3.23
N ILE A 56 10.79 -16.45 -1.96
CA ILE A 56 12.09 -16.97 -1.51
C ILE A 56 12.16 -18.48 -1.66
N ARG A 57 11.09 -19.20 -1.28
CA ARG A 57 11.02 -20.66 -1.39
C ARG A 57 11.08 -21.11 -2.85
N TYR A 58 10.41 -20.39 -3.74
CA TYR A 58 10.40 -20.69 -5.16
C TYR A 58 11.79 -20.53 -5.78
N LEU A 59 12.46 -19.40 -5.52
CA LEU A 59 13.82 -19.13 -6.03
C LEU A 59 14.87 -20.08 -5.45
N GLN A 60 14.67 -20.60 -4.23
CA GLN A 60 15.58 -21.56 -3.59
C GLN A 60 15.68 -22.90 -4.32
N GLN A 61 14.76 -23.20 -5.25
CA GLN A 61 14.85 -24.40 -6.09
C GLN A 61 16.06 -24.35 -7.05
N LEU A 62 16.50 -23.15 -7.44
CA LEU A 62 17.56 -22.94 -8.42
C LEU A 62 18.77 -22.17 -7.86
N PHE A 63 18.57 -21.30 -6.88
CA PHE A 63 19.60 -20.39 -6.41
C PHE A 63 19.91 -20.55 -4.92
N SER A 64 21.14 -20.25 -4.54
CA SER A 64 21.51 -20.23 -3.12
C SER A 64 20.84 -19.06 -2.40
N ARG A 65 20.47 -19.26 -1.14
CA ARG A 65 19.82 -18.24 -0.31
C ARG A 65 20.60 -16.92 -0.29
N LYS A 66 21.93 -16.98 -0.21
CA LYS A 66 22.79 -15.78 -0.23
C LYS A 66 22.56 -14.95 -1.50
N LYS A 67 22.56 -15.59 -2.67
CA LYS A 67 22.43 -14.92 -3.96
C LYS A 67 21.02 -14.35 -4.18
N ILE A 68 20.00 -15.07 -3.70
CA ILE A 68 18.61 -14.60 -3.70
C ILE A 68 18.49 -13.31 -2.90
N PHE A 69 18.99 -13.28 -1.66
CA PHE A 69 18.91 -12.08 -0.83
C PHE A 69 19.73 -10.93 -1.40
N GLU A 70 20.91 -11.19 -1.98
CA GLU A 70 21.72 -10.17 -2.62
C GLU A 70 20.95 -9.47 -3.76
N ILE A 71 20.40 -10.24 -4.70
CA ILE A 71 19.64 -9.70 -5.84
C ILE A 71 18.35 -9.03 -5.39
N LEU A 72 17.54 -9.71 -4.57
CA LEU A 72 16.25 -9.19 -4.17
C LEU A 72 16.39 -7.95 -3.29
N SER A 73 17.39 -7.87 -2.40
CA SER A 73 17.58 -6.67 -1.58
C SER A 73 17.96 -5.46 -2.41
N LEU A 74 18.80 -5.64 -3.44
CA LEU A 74 19.17 -4.57 -4.37
C LEU A 74 17.94 -4.05 -5.13
N LEU A 75 17.17 -4.96 -5.73
CA LEU A 75 15.96 -4.60 -6.47
C LEU A 75 14.88 -3.99 -5.57
N LEU A 76 14.76 -4.50 -4.34
CA LEU A 76 13.74 -4.04 -3.40
C LEU A 76 14.05 -2.62 -2.92
N LEU A 77 15.33 -2.30 -2.71
CA LEU A 77 15.75 -0.94 -2.35
C LEU A 77 15.38 0.06 -3.44
N ASP A 78 15.70 -0.26 -4.70
CA ASP A 78 15.35 0.58 -5.86
C ASP A 78 13.82 0.73 -5.99
N PHE A 79 13.08 -0.37 -5.86
CA PHE A 79 11.61 -0.35 -5.87
C PHE A 79 11.03 0.54 -4.76
N GLN A 80 11.56 0.44 -3.54
CA GLN A 80 11.13 1.27 -2.42
C GLN A 80 11.44 2.75 -2.62
N GLU A 81 12.59 3.08 -3.21
CA GLU A 81 12.95 4.45 -3.55
C GLU A 81 11.93 5.05 -4.53
N HIS A 82 11.57 4.32 -5.58
CA HIS A 82 10.52 4.76 -6.50
C HIS A 82 9.17 4.97 -5.80
N LEU A 83 8.73 4.01 -4.98
CA LEU A 83 7.48 4.16 -4.21
C LEU A 83 7.52 5.37 -3.27
N TYR A 84 8.67 5.65 -2.69
CA TYR A 84 8.86 6.81 -1.83
C TYR A 84 8.68 8.12 -2.60
N TRP A 85 9.32 8.25 -3.77
CA TRP A 85 9.19 9.42 -4.63
C TRP A 85 7.77 9.61 -5.17
N ASP A 86 7.10 8.53 -5.55
CA ASP A 86 5.80 8.64 -6.23
C ASP A 86 4.62 8.79 -5.27
N ILE A 87 4.72 8.24 -4.06
CA ILE A 87 3.60 8.21 -3.11
C ILE A 87 3.89 9.07 -1.88
N TRP A 88 5.02 8.81 -1.22
CA TRP A 88 5.29 9.39 0.08
C TRP A 88 5.68 10.86 -0.03
N MET A 89 6.46 11.23 -1.04
CA MET A 89 6.89 12.61 -1.26
C MET A 89 5.73 13.58 -1.51
N PRO A 90 4.82 13.33 -2.47
CA PRO A 90 3.66 14.20 -2.67
C PRO A 90 2.81 14.31 -1.40
N ARG A 91 2.56 13.21 -0.70
CA ARG A 91 1.81 13.21 0.57
C ARG A 91 2.47 14.05 1.65
N ASN A 92 3.79 13.97 1.76
CA ASN A 92 4.56 14.77 2.70
C ASN A 92 4.50 16.27 2.36
N VAL A 93 4.67 16.63 1.09
CA VAL A 93 4.54 18.01 0.61
C VAL A 93 3.14 18.57 0.89
N PHE A 94 2.08 17.83 0.55
CA PHE A 94 0.70 18.25 0.82
C PHE A 94 0.42 18.37 2.32
N PHE A 95 0.96 17.48 3.14
CA PHE A 95 0.84 17.57 4.59
C PHE A 95 1.46 18.86 5.13
N HIS A 96 2.64 19.25 4.64
CA HIS A 96 3.29 20.50 5.04
C HIS A 96 2.51 21.74 4.58
N LEU A 97 2.01 21.75 3.34
CA LEU A 97 1.15 22.83 2.84
C LEU A 97 -0.14 22.97 3.66
N TRP A 98 -0.77 21.85 3.98
CA TRP A 98 -1.93 21.82 4.87
C TRP A 98 -1.58 22.37 6.25
N LEU A 99 -0.48 21.91 6.87
CA LEU A 99 -0.04 22.35 8.19
C LEU A 99 0.25 23.86 8.24
N ASP A 100 0.86 24.41 7.20
CA ASP A 100 1.15 25.84 7.11
C ASP A 100 -0.12 26.68 6.89
N SER A 101 -1.13 26.14 6.21
CA SER A 101 -2.43 26.82 6.07
C SER A 101 -3.14 27.01 7.42
N GLN A 102 -3.01 26.05 8.35
CA GLN A 102 -3.60 26.13 9.69
C GLN A 102 -2.97 27.25 10.52
N LYS A 103 -1.67 27.52 10.34
CA LYS A 103 -0.95 28.63 11.01
C LYS A 103 -1.37 30.01 10.49
N ARG A 104 -1.97 30.08 9.30
CA ARG A 104 -2.44 31.31 8.66
C ARG A 104 -3.89 31.65 8.97
N VAL A 105 -4.63 30.77 9.67
CA VAL A 105 -5.94 31.10 10.23
C VAL A 105 -5.71 31.92 11.50
N PRO A 106 -6.11 33.21 11.55
CA PRO A 106 -6.01 33.99 12.77
C PRO A 106 -6.84 33.32 13.87
N ARG A 107 -6.29 33.20 15.08
CA ARG A 107 -7.01 32.69 16.27
C ARG A 107 -8.28 33.49 16.60
N ASN A 108 -8.47 34.65 15.97
CA ASN A 108 -9.51 35.63 16.27
C ASN A 108 -10.83 35.42 15.47
N THR A 109 -10.93 34.42 14.61
CA THR A 109 -12.22 33.97 14.03
C THR A 109 -12.80 32.74 14.72
N ARG A 110 -12.35 32.43 15.95
CA ARG A 110 -13.14 31.60 16.87
C ARG A 110 -14.40 32.36 17.31
N SER A 111 -15.39 32.43 16.43
CA SER A 111 -16.75 32.22 16.93
C SER A 111 -16.77 30.85 17.61
N PRO A 112 -17.37 30.70 18.80
CA PRO A 112 -17.47 29.40 19.44
C PRO A 112 -18.29 28.49 18.53
N ILE A 113 -17.62 27.59 17.82
CA ILE A 113 -18.27 26.46 17.17
C ILE A 113 -18.83 25.62 18.31
N PRO A 114 -20.16 25.39 18.41
CA PRO A 114 -20.69 24.44 19.37
C PRO A 114 -20.14 23.07 18.96
N PHE A 115 -19.31 22.48 19.82
CA PHE A 115 -18.94 21.08 19.72
C PHE A 115 -20.19 20.23 19.94
N LEU A 116 -20.90 19.88 18.87
CA LEU A 116 -21.91 18.83 18.87
C LEU A 116 -21.21 17.47 18.69
N PHE A 117 -20.47 17.05 19.72
CA PHE A 117 -20.20 15.63 19.94
C PHE A 117 -21.37 15.07 20.76
N SER A 118 -22.43 14.63 20.08
CA SER A 118 -23.53 13.92 20.72
C SER A 118 -23.12 12.45 20.93
N ILE A 119 -22.64 12.15 22.13
CA ILE A 119 -22.59 10.78 22.67
C ILE A 119 -24.02 10.43 23.11
N PRO A 120 -24.65 9.34 22.62
CA PRO A 120 -25.99 8.98 23.06
C PRO A 120 -25.91 8.22 24.39
N SER A 121 -26.30 8.90 25.49
CA SER A 121 -26.56 8.27 26.78
C SER A 121 -28.07 8.12 26.99
N PRO A 122 -28.58 6.96 27.45
CA PRO A 122 -29.99 6.66 27.48
C PRO A 122 -30.62 7.24 28.75
N SER A 123 -31.64 8.09 28.63
CA SER A 123 -32.74 8.14 29.61
C SER A 123 -33.81 9.19 29.26
N THR A 124 -35.03 8.66 29.12
CA THR A 124 -36.34 9.23 29.47
C THR A 124 -36.85 10.51 28.78
N SER A 125 -37.87 10.23 27.96
CA SER A 125 -39.18 10.90 27.95
C SER A 125 -39.33 12.15 27.09
N GLY A 126 -40.14 12.02 26.02
CA GLY A 126 -40.88 13.16 25.50
C GLY A 126 -41.21 13.18 24.01
N SER A 127 -42.12 12.30 23.57
CA SER A 127 -43.14 12.57 22.54
C SER A 127 -42.77 12.57 21.05
N SER A 128 -43.38 11.58 20.39
CA SER A 128 -43.60 11.30 18.97
C SER A 128 -44.07 12.47 18.09
N LEU A 129 -43.68 12.44 16.81
CA LEU A 129 -44.59 12.25 15.65
C LEU A 129 -43.82 12.38 14.31
N ALA A 130 -43.74 11.27 13.57
CA ALA A 130 -43.42 11.28 12.13
C ALA A 130 -44.58 10.59 11.40
N THR A 131 -45.24 11.31 10.50
CA THR A 131 -46.17 10.75 9.53
C THR A 131 -45.49 10.78 8.16
N VAL A 132 -45.24 9.60 7.59
CA VAL A 132 -44.94 9.40 6.16
C VAL A 132 -46.23 8.91 5.51
N SER A 133 -46.61 9.55 4.40
CA SER A 133 -47.67 9.09 3.51
C SER A 133 -47.04 8.39 2.31
N GLN A 134 -47.47 7.16 2.04
CA GLN A 134 -47.33 6.51 0.73
C GLN A 134 -48.70 5.94 0.37
N ASP A 135 -49.30 6.49 -0.68
CA ASP A 135 -50.41 5.89 -1.41
C ASP A 135 -49.91 5.51 -2.81
N SER A 136 -50.42 4.39 -3.31
CA SER A 136 -50.04 3.71 -4.57
C SER A 136 -50.56 4.40 -5.83
#